data_AF-A0A3P8LCJ3-F1
#
_entry.id   AF-A0A3P8LCJ3-F1
#
_cell.length_a   1.000
_cell.length_b   1.000
_cell.length_c   1.000
_cell.angle_alpha   90.00
_cell.angle_beta   90.00
_cell.angle_gamma   90.00
#
_symmetry.space_group_name_H-M   'P 1'
#
loop_
_entity.id
_entity.type
_entity.pdbx_description
1 polymer ?
#
loop_
_entity_poly.entity_id
_entity_poly.type
_entity_poly.pdbx_seq_one_letter_code
_entity_poly.pdbx_strand_id
1 'polypeptide(L)'
;MRIERWRTGRATPPIVTEDYFDAAEASATYSRERPRTTRTHRALIDGLAVPTTAAQTALRGCLTALRDVSLTEEWCVGVIAAGTTGDLFHVVYRWRDHPITLGFATEATISPLYGFPGDPETVGRDAAAFCIGEPLGTVADHLRPDANGVHWWGTPLPG
;
A
#
# COMPACT_ATOMS: atom_id res chain seq x y z
N MET A 1 14.19 18.65 -1.26
CA MET A 1 13.05 17.95 -0.64
C MET A 1 13.57 16.61 -0.13
N ARG A 2 13.54 16.38 1.18
CA ARG A 2 14.27 15.27 1.83
C ARG A 2 13.39 14.03 1.77
N ILE A 3 13.74 13.08 0.91
CA ILE A 3 13.27 11.70 1.00
C ILE A 3 13.85 11.17 2.31
N GLU A 4 13.03 11.10 3.35
CA GLU A 4 13.46 10.56 4.63
C GLU A 4 13.73 9.07 4.44
N ARG A 5 15.01 8.72 4.41
CA ARG A 5 15.47 7.36 4.61
C ARG A 5 14.88 6.89 5.94
N TRP A 6 14.10 5.82 5.91
CA TRP A 6 13.78 5.02 7.10
C TRP A 6 15.11 4.55 7.70
N ARG A 7 15.61 5.29 8.70
CA ARG A 7 16.70 4.85 9.56
C ARG A 7 16.04 4.11 10.70
N THR A 8 16.40 2.83 10.83
CA THR A 8 16.22 2.03 12.03
C THR A 8 16.60 2.87 13.26
N GLY A 9 15.60 3.30 14.04
CA GLY A 9 15.81 4.01 15.31
C GLY A 9 15.18 5.39 15.50
N ARG A 10 14.32 5.90 14.60
CA ARG A 10 13.42 7.01 14.96
C ARG A 10 12.04 6.46 15.32
N ALA A 11 11.54 6.86 16.50
CA ALA A 11 10.18 6.59 16.91
C ALA A 11 9.21 7.01 15.80
N THR A 12 8.40 6.07 15.34
CA THR A 12 7.26 6.30 14.46
C THR A 12 6.37 7.35 15.13
N PRO A 13 5.85 8.36 14.39
CA PRO A 13 4.80 9.21 14.94
C PRO A 13 3.69 8.30 15.50
N PRO A 14 3.06 8.67 16.63
CA PRO A 14 1.99 7.87 17.21
C PRO A 14 0.96 7.59 16.12
N ILE A 15 0.44 6.36 16.08
CA ILE A 15 -0.71 5.99 15.25
C ILE A 15 -1.82 6.95 15.65
N VAL A 16 -1.97 8.04 14.88
CA VAL A 16 -2.93 9.10 15.15
C VAL A 16 -4.28 8.45 14.93
N THR A 17 -5.14 8.46 15.96
CA THR A 17 -6.53 7.98 15.87
C THR A 17 -7.12 8.34 14.52
N GLU A 18 -7.40 7.29 13.76
CA GLU A 18 -7.13 7.25 12.35
C GLU A 18 -8.35 7.76 11.54
N ASP A 19 -8.15 8.79 10.70
CA ASP A 19 -8.95 9.22 9.51
C ASP A 19 -9.41 8.09 8.53
N TYR A 20 -9.30 6.81 8.89
CA TYR A 20 -9.17 5.71 7.93
C TYR A 20 -10.51 5.06 7.61
N PHE A 21 -11.51 5.25 8.49
CA PHE A 21 -12.88 4.81 8.24
C PHE A 21 -13.97 5.79 8.67
N ASP A 22 -13.72 6.68 9.63
CA ASP A 22 -14.77 7.60 10.13
C ASP A 22 -14.56 9.07 9.73
N ALA A 23 -13.34 9.47 9.33
CA ALA A 23 -13.01 10.85 8.96
C ALA A 23 -12.33 11.03 7.58
N ALA A 24 -12.21 9.96 6.78
CA ALA A 24 -11.93 10.08 5.35
C ALA A 24 -13.04 10.92 4.67
N GLU A 25 -12.73 11.67 3.61
CA GLU A 25 -13.73 12.40 2.78
C GLU A 25 -14.63 11.46 1.96
N ALA A 26 -14.95 10.30 2.51
CA ALA A 26 -15.45 9.14 1.83
C ALA A 26 -16.65 8.55 2.56
N SER A 27 -17.66 8.20 1.77
CA SER A 27 -18.90 7.58 2.20
C SER A 27 -18.66 6.46 3.23
N ALA A 28 -19.40 6.48 4.35
CA ALA A 28 -19.37 5.44 5.39
C ALA A 28 -19.75 4.04 4.84
N THR A 29 -20.37 4.04 3.67
CA THR A 29 -20.82 2.90 2.87
C THR A 29 -20.18 3.00 1.48
N TYR A 30 -19.68 1.92 0.89
CA TYR A 30 -19.10 1.97 -0.45
C TYR A 30 -20.05 2.62 -1.49
N SER A 31 -19.50 3.47 -2.36
CA SER A 31 -20.19 3.99 -3.54
C SER A 31 -19.19 4.11 -4.69
N ARG A 32 -19.55 3.55 -5.85
CA ARG A 32 -18.78 3.67 -7.10
C ARG A 32 -18.61 5.12 -7.55
N GLU A 33 -19.53 5.98 -7.13
CA GLU A 33 -19.54 7.41 -7.43
C GLU A 33 -18.72 8.22 -6.40
N ARG A 34 -18.35 7.61 -5.27
CA ARG A 34 -17.61 8.23 -4.16
C ARG A 34 -16.56 7.27 -3.59
N PRO A 35 -15.49 6.96 -4.35
CA PRO A 35 -14.41 6.10 -3.87
C PRO A 35 -13.77 6.66 -2.61
N ARG A 36 -13.34 5.76 -1.71
CA ARG A 36 -12.78 6.14 -0.43
C ARG A 36 -11.29 6.42 -0.57
N THR A 37 -10.90 7.67 -0.37
CA THR A 37 -9.49 8.09 -0.40
C THR A 37 -9.21 8.97 0.81
N THR A 38 -8.25 8.57 1.65
CA THR A 38 -7.80 9.38 2.79
C THR A 38 -6.95 10.56 2.31
N ARG A 39 -6.83 11.61 3.14
CA ARG A 39 -5.90 12.74 2.86
C ARG A 39 -4.46 12.23 2.69
N THR A 40 -4.05 11.27 3.52
CA THR A 40 -2.73 10.63 3.46
C THR A 40 -2.50 9.95 2.11
N HIS A 41 -3.48 9.19 1.62
CA HIS A 41 -3.38 8.52 0.32
C HIS A 41 -3.21 9.50 -0.83
N ARG A 42 -3.99 10.60 -0.86
CA ARG A 42 -3.82 11.66 -1.86
C ARG A 42 -2.43 12.31 -1.77
N ALA A 43 -2.00 12.67 -0.56
CA ALA A 43 -0.69 13.29 -0.35
C ALA A 43 0.47 12.39 -0.81
N LEU A 44 0.37 11.07 -0.61
CA LEU A 44 1.35 10.11 -1.11
C LEU A 44 1.38 10.07 -2.65
N ILE A 45 0.23 10.09 -3.32
CA ILE A 45 0.15 10.15 -4.80
C ILE A 45 0.73 11.46 -5.31
N ASP A 46 0.37 12.59 -4.71
CA ASP A 46 0.84 13.93 -5.10
C ASP A 46 2.37 14.03 -4.93
N GLY A 47 2.91 13.45 -3.85
CA GLY A 47 4.35 13.35 -3.63
C GLY A 47 5.10 12.52 -4.70
N LEU A 48 4.39 11.71 -5.47
CA LEU A 48 4.89 10.88 -6.57
C LEU A 48 4.47 11.39 -7.95
N ALA A 49 4.04 12.66 -8.08
CA ALA A 49 3.54 13.21 -9.34
C ALA A 49 4.50 13.02 -10.53
N VAL A 50 5.82 13.06 -10.26
CA VAL A 50 6.89 12.78 -11.24
C VAL A 50 7.79 11.68 -10.68
N PRO A 51 7.49 10.38 -10.94
CA PRO A 51 8.34 9.30 -10.47
C PRO A 51 9.68 9.31 -11.24
N THR A 52 10.77 9.10 -10.52
CA THR A 52 12.15 9.14 -11.05
C THR A 52 12.84 7.76 -11.03
N THR A 53 12.19 6.75 -10.45
CA THR A 53 12.68 5.37 -10.37
C THR A 53 11.55 4.38 -10.68
N ALA A 54 11.92 3.15 -11.06
CA ALA A 54 10.95 2.07 -11.26
C ALA A 54 10.10 1.84 -10.00
N ALA A 55 10.71 1.85 -8.81
CA ALA A 55 10.00 1.72 -7.53
C ALA A 55 8.97 2.84 -7.31
N GLN A 56 9.30 4.08 -7.66
CA GLN A 56 8.34 5.19 -7.56
C GLN A 56 7.21 5.05 -8.59
N THR A 57 7.52 4.58 -9.80
CA THR A 57 6.51 4.32 -10.84
C THR A 57 5.55 3.22 -10.41
N ALA A 58 6.05 2.09 -9.90
CA ALA A 58 5.24 1.00 -9.38
C ALA A 58 4.42 1.45 -8.16
N LEU A 59 5.03 2.15 -7.21
CA LEU A 59 4.30 2.66 -6.05
C LEU A 59 3.16 3.59 -6.46
N ARG A 60 3.42 4.51 -7.40
CA ARG A 60 2.39 5.42 -7.91
C ARG A 60 1.27 4.66 -8.60
N GLY A 61 1.59 3.67 -9.44
CA GLY A 61 0.62 2.81 -10.10
C GLY A 61 -0.28 2.08 -9.09
N CYS A 62 0.34 1.51 -8.04
CA CYS A 62 -0.35 0.84 -6.95
C CYS A 62 -1.30 1.79 -6.20
N LEU A 63 -0.79 2.94 -5.74
CA LEU A 63 -1.62 3.91 -5.01
C LEU A 63 -2.74 4.49 -5.87
N THR A 64 -2.50 4.70 -7.17
CA THR A 64 -3.52 5.20 -8.10
C THR A 64 -4.62 4.16 -8.30
N ALA A 65 -4.25 2.88 -8.50
CA ALA A 65 -5.21 1.78 -8.62
C ALA A 65 -6.05 1.61 -7.34
N LEU A 66 -5.42 1.65 -6.16
CA LEU A 66 -6.12 1.62 -4.86
C LEU A 66 -7.02 2.84 -4.62
N ARG A 67 -6.81 3.96 -5.32
CA ARG A 67 -7.67 5.15 -5.23
C ARG A 67 -8.88 5.01 -6.16
N ASP A 68 -8.64 4.58 -7.39
CA ASP A 68 -9.60 4.62 -8.49
C ASP A 68 -10.50 3.37 -8.57
N VAL A 69 -10.34 2.43 -7.64
CA VAL A 69 -10.91 1.07 -7.58
C VAL A 69 -12.25 0.88 -8.31
N SER A 70 -12.25 -0.05 -9.27
CA SER A 70 -13.43 -0.66 -9.90
C SER A 70 -13.51 -2.18 -9.68
N LEU A 71 -12.92 -2.68 -8.60
CA LEU A 71 -12.62 -4.11 -8.39
C LEU A 71 -13.55 -4.74 -7.36
N THR A 72 -13.72 -6.06 -7.47
CA THR A 72 -14.94 -6.80 -7.14
C THR A 72 -15.15 -7.09 -5.65
N GLU A 73 -14.12 -7.02 -4.79
CA GLU A 73 -14.23 -7.26 -3.34
C GLU A 73 -13.40 -6.28 -2.47
N GLU A 74 -12.69 -5.33 -3.09
CA GLU A 74 -11.58 -4.54 -2.52
C GLU A 74 -12.00 -3.31 -1.67
N TRP A 75 -13.23 -3.31 -1.16
CA TRP A 75 -13.97 -2.12 -0.75
C TRP A 75 -13.46 -1.38 0.51
N CYS A 76 -12.40 -1.88 1.14
CA CYS A 76 -12.10 -1.59 2.53
C CYS A 76 -10.61 -1.34 2.82
N VAL A 77 -9.78 -1.04 1.81
CA VAL A 77 -8.35 -0.74 2.03
C VAL A 77 -8.13 0.72 2.43
N GLY A 78 -7.63 0.95 3.63
CA GLY A 78 -7.10 2.25 4.07
C GLY A 78 -5.57 2.28 3.98
N VAL A 79 -4.99 3.14 3.13
CA VAL A 79 -3.53 3.32 3.03
C VAL A 79 -3.02 4.21 4.18
N ILE A 80 -2.07 3.68 4.97
CA ILE A 80 -1.42 4.33 6.12
C ILE A 80 -0.12 5.00 5.74
N ALA A 81 0.76 4.26 5.10
CA ALA A 81 2.06 4.76 4.71
C ALA A 81 2.50 4.01 3.46
N ALA A 82 3.36 4.64 2.67
CA ALA A 82 3.97 3.96 1.54
C ALA A 82 5.34 4.58 1.24
N GLY A 83 6.17 3.84 0.52
CA GLY A 83 7.51 4.30 0.21
C GLY A 83 8.29 3.34 -0.67
N THR A 84 9.55 3.69 -0.90
CA THR A 84 10.46 2.95 -1.75
C THR A 84 11.81 2.77 -1.07
N THR A 85 12.41 1.58 -1.20
CA THR A 85 13.76 1.28 -0.71
C THR A 85 14.53 0.51 -1.77
N GLY A 86 15.50 1.15 -2.41
CA GLY A 86 16.18 0.58 -3.58
C GLY A 86 15.18 0.32 -4.70
N ASP A 87 15.13 -0.92 -5.18
CA ASP A 87 14.20 -1.38 -6.21
C ASP A 87 12.85 -1.84 -5.66
N LEU A 88 12.64 -1.74 -4.35
CA LEU A 88 11.40 -2.13 -3.68
C LEU A 88 10.45 -0.95 -3.55
N PHE A 89 9.16 -1.23 -3.66
CA PHE A 89 8.13 -0.39 -3.07
C PHE A 89 7.40 -1.14 -1.96
N HIS A 90 6.81 -0.38 -1.04
CA HIS A 90 6.02 -0.92 0.05
C HIS A 90 4.79 -0.06 0.35
N VAL A 91 3.74 -0.73 0.82
CA VAL A 91 2.47 -0.11 1.24
C VAL A 91 2.06 -0.71 2.58
N VAL A 92 1.80 0.16 3.55
CA VAL A 92 1.20 -0.20 4.84
C VAL A 92 -0.28 0.18 4.77
N TYR A 93 -1.15 -0.78 5.06
CA TYR A 93 -2.58 -0.65 4.86
C TYR A 93 -3.38 -1.43 5.92
N ARG A 94 -4.67 -1.12 5.99
CA ARG A 94 -5.65 -1.88 6.77
C ARG A 94 -6.85 -2.24 5.95
N TRP A 95 -7.44 -3.38 6.27
CA TRP A 95 -8.80 -3.69 5.86
C TRP A 95 -9.78 -3.32 6.96
N ARG A 96 -10.91 -2.73 6.58
CA ARG A 96 -11.99 -2.35 7.50
C ARG A 96 -12.34 -3.46 8.48
N ASP A 97 -12.48 -4.68 7.97
CA ASP A 97 -12.98 -5.83 8.73
C ASP A 97 -11.85 -6.75 9.24
N HIS A 98 -10.59 -6.34 9.08
CA HIS A 98 -9.43 -7.08 9.59
C HIS A 98 -8.68 -6.24 10.64
N PRO A 99 -8.52 -6.74 11.88
CA PRO A 99 -8.06 -5.89 12.98
C PRO A 99 -6.57 -5.53 12.92
N ILE A 100 -5.77 -6.19 12.09
CA ILE A 100 -4.31 -6.03 12.03
C ILE A 100 -3.87 -5.01 10.97
N THR A 101 -2.74 -4.36 11.21
CA THR A 101 -2.07 -3.53 10.21
C THR A 101 -1.19 -4.40 9.33
N LEU A 102 -1.35 -4.27 8.02
CA LEU A 102 -0.64 -5.08 7.03
C LEU A 102 0.43 -4.24 6.33
N GLY A 103 1.52 -4.89 5.96
CA GLY A 103 2.56 -4.32 5.12
C GLY A 103 2.80 -5.22 3.91
N PHE A 104 2.71 -4.67 2.71
CA PHE A 104 3.11 -5.35 1.48
C PHE A 104 4.40 -4.73 0.95
N ALA A 105 5.35 -5.54 0.52
CA ALA A 105 6.55 -5.09 -0.17
C ALA A 105 6.91 -6.01 -1.33
N THR A 106 7.35 -5.43 -2.45
CA THR A 106 7.85 -6.21 -3.57
C THR A 106 8.79 -5.40 -4.46
N GLU A 107 9.54 -6.11 -5.30
CA GLU A 107 10.37 -5.52 -6.34
C GLU A 107 9.52 -4.85 -7.42
N ALA A 108 9.90 -3.63 -7.78
CA ALA A 108 9.12 -2.78 -8.67
C ALA A 108 9.05 -3.26 -10.12
N THR A 109 9.93 -4.18 -10.51
CA THR A 109 10.05 -4.69 -11.88
C THR A 109 9.69 -6.15 -12.00
N ILE A 110 9.25 -6.82 -10.92
CA ILE A 110 8.89 -8.24 -10.94
C ILE A 110 7.40 -8.35 -10.64
N SER A 111 6.64 -9.00 -11.53
CA SER A 111 5.22 -9.24 -11.29
C SER A 111 5.04 -10.07 -10.01
N PRO A 112 4.26 -9.59 -9.02
CA PRO A 112 4.01 -10.36 -7.81
C PRO A 112 3.13 -11.60 -8.09
N LEU A 113 2.45 -11.64 -9.22
CA LEU A 113 1.65 -12.77 -9.68
C LEU A 113 2.47 -13.84 -10.38
N TYR A 114 3.35 -13.41 -11.30
CA TYR A 114 4.00 -14.31 -12.25
C TYR A 114 5.49 -14.53 -11.97
N GLY A 115 6.11 -13.69 -11.12
CA GLY A 115 7.54 -13.77 -10.82
C GLY A 115 8.46 -13.40 -11.99
N PHE A 116 7.92 -12.83 -13.06
CA PHE A 116 8.70 -12.41 -14.24
C PHE A 116 8.82 -10.89 -14.33
N PRO A 117 9.85 -10.39 -15.06
CA PRO A 117 10.00 -8.97 -15.32
C PRO A 117 8.73 -8.37 -15.94
N GLY A 118 8.28 -7.25 -15.38
CA GLY A 118 7.13 -6.50 -15.83
C GLY A 118 7.43 -5.01 -15.89
N ASP A 119 6.60 -4.29 -16.64
CA ASP A 119 6.57 -2.82 -16.60
C ASP A 119 6.18 -2.35 -15.18
N PRO A 120 6.93 -1.42 -14.55
CA PRO A 120 6.67 -1.01 -13.18
C PRO A 120 5.27 -0.50 -12.90
N GLU A 121 4.66 0.24 -13.84
CA GLU A 121 3.30 0.74 -13.66
C GLU A 121 2.31 -0.44 -13.57
N THR A 122 2.49 -1.44 -14.43
CA THR A 122 1.70 -2.67 -14.41
C THR A 122 1.94 -3.51 -13.17
N VAL A 123 3.19 -3.67 -12.73
CA VAL A 123 3.53 -4.33 -11.46
C VAL A 123 2.80 -3.68 -10.29
N GLY A 124 2.80 -2.35 -10.23
CA GLY A 124 2.08 -1.60 -9.20
C GLY A 124 0.57 -1.81 -9.23
N ARG A 125 -0.02 -1.76 -10.43
CA ARG A 125 -1.46 -1.99 -10.64
C ARG A 125 -1.88 -3.39 -10.21
N ASP A 126 -1.11 -4.40 -10.59
CA ASP A 126 -1.40 -5.80 -10.26
C ASP A 126 -1.22 -6.06 -8.77
N ALA A 127 -0.21 -5.44 -8.13
CA ALA A 127 -0.05 -5.50 -6.68
C ALA A 127 -1.25 -4.89 -5.92
N ALA A 128 -1.80 -3.78 -6.42
CA ALA A 128 -3.00 -3.18 -5.84
C ALA A 128 -4.18 -4.14 -5.90
N ALA A 129 -4.47 -4.70 -7.08
CA ALA A 129 -5.60 -5.60 -7.29
C ALA A 129 -5.41 -6.91 -6.52
N PHE A 130 -4.37 -7.67 -6.87
CA PHE A 130 -4.27 -9.07 -6.48
C PHE A 130 -3.49 -9.34 -5.20
N CYS A 131 -2.73 -8.36 -4.73
CA CYS A 131 -2.02 -8.50 -3.46
C CYS A 131 -2.76 -7.77 -2.34
N ILE A 132 -3.03 -6.48 -2.51
CA ILE A 132 -3.56 -5.62 -1.45
C ILE A 132 -5.10 -5.64 -1.40
N GLY A 133 -5.74 -5.69 -2.56
CA GLY A 133 -7.19 -5.62 -2.71
C GLY A 133 -7.91 -6.94 -2.38
N GLU A 134 -7.25 -8.07 -2.65
CA GLU A 134 -7.80 -9.42 -2.40
C GLU A 134 -7.62 -9.87 -0.94
N PRO A 135 -8.56 -10.67 -0.39
CA PRO A 135 -8.39 -11.31 0.92
C PRO A 135 -7.09 -12.12 1.04
N LEU A 136 -6.50 -12.15 2.24
CA LEU A 136 -5.13 -12.66 2.44
C LEU A 136 -5.00 -14.14 2.08
N GLY A 137 -6.10 -14.90 2.15
CA GLY A 137 -6.10 -16.34 1.89
C GLY A 137 -5.01 -17.04 2.70
N THR A 138 -4.16 -17.82 2.01
CA THR A 138 -3.04 -18.56 2.62
C THR A 138 -1.89 -17.67 3.09
N VAL A 139 -1.82 -16.40 2.67
CA VAL A 139 -0.79 -15.46 3.13
C VAL A 139 -0.94 -15.14 4.62
N ALA A 140 -2.18 -15.22 5.16
CA ALA A 140 -2.46 -14.92 6.56
C ALA A 140 -1.60 -15.72 7.54
N ASP A 141 -1.28 -16.97 7.21
CA ASP A 141 -0.46 -17.88 8.03
C ASP A 141 1.05 -17.59 7.94
N HIS A 142 1.46 -16.73 7.02
CA HIS A 142 2.87 -16.44 6.71
C HIS A 142 3.28 -14.99 6.94
N LEU A 143 2.39 -14.19 7.55
CA LEU A 143 2.68 -12.81 7.92
C LEU A 143 3.83 -12.73 8.91
N ARG A 144 4.73 -11.76 8.72
CA ARG A 144 5.86 -11.50 9.61
C ARG A 144 5.66 -10.19 10.37
N PRO A 145 5.38 -10.22 11.68
CA PRO A 145 5.23 -9.00 12.46
C PRO A 145 6.58 -8.29 12.62
N ASP A 146 6.57 -6.96 12.53
CA ASP A 146 7.70 -6.11 12.91
C ASP A 146 7.54 -5.55 14.34
N ALA A 147 8.52 -4.78 14.80
CA ALA A 147 8.52 -4.17 16.13
C ALA A 147 7.42 -3.10 16.34
N ASN A 148 6.77 -2.65 15.26
CA ASN A 148 5.70 -1.66 15.29
C ASN A 148 4.30 -2.29 15.16
N GLY A 149 4.22 -3.62 15.12
CA GLY A 149 2.95 -4.34 14.95
C GLY A 149 2.40 -4.32 13.52
N VAL A 150 3.24 -4.03 12.51
CA VAL A 150 2.90 -4.22 11.11
C VAL A 150 3.20 -5.66 10.72
N HIS A 151 2.21 -6.34 10.14
CA HIS A 151 2.31 -7.72 9.70
C HIS A 151 2.66 -7.76 8.21
N TRP A 152 3.92 -8.04 7.91
CA TRP A 152 4.50 -7.93 6.58
C TRP A 152 4.39 -9.20 5.74
N TRP A 153 4.22 -9.03 4.43
CA TRP A 153 4.30 -10.07 3.43
C TRP A 153 4.76 -9.52 2.07
N GLY A 154 4.97 -10.42 1.11
CA GLY A 154 5.61 -10.13 -0.17
C GLY A 154 7.11 -10.48 -0.15
N THR A 155 7.82 -10.16 -1.24
CA THR A 155 9.22 -10.54 -1.40
C THR A 155 10.00 -9.47 -2.18
N PRO A 156 11.20 -9.09 -1.71
CA PRO A 156 11.73 -9.32 -0.36
C PRO A 156 10.98 -8.48 0.69
N LEU A 157 10.98 -8.94 1.94
CA LEU A 157 10.44 -8.17 3.06
C LEU A 157 11.40 -7.02 3.41
N PRO A 158 10.89 -5.84 3.79
CA PRO A 158 11.73 -4.77 4.30
C PRO A 158 12.40 -5.25 5.60
N GLY A 159 13.73 -5.10 5.66
CA GLY A 159 14.54 -5.42 6.83
C GLY A 159 14.53 -4.33 7.89
#